data_AF-A0A183CYP4-F1
#
_entry.id   AF-A0A183CYP4-F1
#
_cell.length_a   1.000
_cell.length_b   1.000
_cell.length_c   1.000
_cell.angle_alpha   90.00
_cell.angle_beta   90.00
_cell.angle_gamma   90.00
#
_symmetry.space_group_name_H-M   'P 1'
#
loop_
_entity.id
_entity.type
_entity.pdbx_description
1 polymer ?
#
loop_
_entity_poly.entity_id
_entity_poly.type
_entity_poly.pdbx_seq_one_letter_code
_entity_poly.pdbx_strand_id
1 'polypeptide(L)'
;MNQPAFVDKQVTYFKGSAYLAQSPQLYKQMAIAADFDKVFTIGAVFRAEDSNTHRHLTEFVGLDIEMAFKFHYHEVLETIGAVLSEIFKGLQANFKHEIETVGKQYPAEPFEFVEPALVLKYPDAVKLLRENNVEIGDEDDLSTPVEKFLGRLVKEKYHTDFYILDKYPLAVRPFYTMPDANDPKYSNSYDMFMRGLERVTMLFLGLGNVRLASLFPRDPKRITP
;
A
#
# COMPACT_ATOMS: atom_id res chain seq x y z
N MET A 1 4.40 -39.86 -0.89
CA MET A 1 3.43 -38.91 -1.47
C MET A 1 3.75 -37.55 -0.91
N ASN A 2 4.44 -36.70 -1.67
CA ASN A 2 4.79 -35.35 -1.25
C ASN A 2 3.51 -34.52 -1.29
N GLN A 3 2.97 -34.16 -0.12
CA GLN A 3 2.02 -33.05 -0.05
C GLN A 3 2.71 -31.79 -0.59
N PRO A 4 2.01 -30.94 -1.36
CA PRO A 4 2.57 -29.66 -1.77
C PRO A 4 2.99 -28.90 -0.50
N ALA A 5 4.20 -28.35 -0.52
CA ALA A 5 4.69 -27.50 0.56
C ALA A 5 3.81 -26.24 0.60
N PHE A 6 2.75 -26.29 1.38
CA PHE A 6 2.07 -25.08 1.80
C PHE A 6 3.10 -24.25 2.57
N VAL A 7 3.17 -22.95 2.26
CA VAL A 7 3.87 -22.00 3.13
C VAL A 7 3.07 -21.94 4.43
N ASP A 8 3.40 -22.82 5.37
CA ASP A 8 2.71 -22.87 6.64
C ASP A 8 3.17 -21.69 7.51
N LYS A 9 2.23 -20.85 7.93
CA LYS A 9 2.50 -19.73 8.86
C LYS A 9 2.78 -20.23 10.27
N GLN A 10 2.46 -21.49 10.53
CA GLN A 10 2.65 -22.13 11.81
C GLN A 10 4.12 -22.43 12.04
N VAL A 11 4.64 -21.95 13.16
CA VAL A 11 5.97 -22.32 13.64
C VAL A 11 5.81 -23.23 14.85
N THR A 12 6.65 -24.26 14.92
CA THR A 12 6.75 -25.09 16.12
C THR A 12 7.32 -24.25 17.25
N TYR A 13 6.58 -24.12 18.35
CA TYR A 13 6.98 -23.35 19.52
C TYR A 13 6.99 -24.24 20.76
N PHE A 14 8.15 -24.86 21.01
CA PHE A 14 8.33 -25.89 22.03
C PHE A 14 7.34 -27.06 21.86
N LYS A 15 6.42 -27.24 22.82
CA LYS A 15 5.39 -28.28 22.80
C LYS A 15 4.09 -27.81 22.15
N GLY A 16 4.06 -26.59 21.61
CA GLY A 16 2.88 -25.98 20.99
C GLY A 16 3.17 -25.35 19.63
N SER A 17 2.23 -24.53 19.18
CA SER A 17 2.30 -23.80 17.93
C SER A 17 2.29 -22.29 18.18
N ALA A 18 2.94 -21.55 17.29
CA ALA A 18 2.75 -20.11 17.16
C ALA A 18 2.57 -19.76 15.67
N TYR A 19 2.16 -18.53 15.39
CA TYR A 19 1.90 -18.06 14.03
C TYR A 19 2.64 -16.76 13.76
N LEU A 20 3.17 -16.62 12.55
CA LEU A 20 3.78 -15.38 12.09
C LEU A 20 2.73 -14.29 11.87
N ALA A 21 3.01 -13.08 12.35
CA ALA A 21 2.11 -11.95 12.21
C ALA A 21 2.05 -11.47 10.75
N GLN A 22 0.83 -11.36 10.21
CA GLN A 22 0.62 -10.88 8.84
C GLN A 22 0.48 -9.37 8.71
N SER A 23 0.25 -8.71 9.84
CA SER A 23 0.17 -7.27 9.95
C SER A 23 0.40 -6.91 11.42
N PRO A 24 1.16 -5.84 11.70
CA PRO A 24 1.30 -5.34 13.06
C PRO A 24 0.07 -4.54 13.54
N GLN A 25 -1.00 -4.45 12.75
CA GLN A 25 -2.19 -3.61 13.01
C GLN A 25 -2.76 -3.77 14.42
N LEU A 26 -2.97 -5.01 14.88
CA LEU A 26 -3.52 -5.28 16.20
C LEU A 26 -2.64 -4.69 17.33
N TYR A 27 -1.33 -4.91 17.25
CA TYR A 27 -0.38 -4.42 18.26
C TYR A 27 -0.24 -2.89 18.24
N LYS A 28 -0.31 -2.27 17.06
CA LYS A 28 -0.35 -0.80 16.96
C LYS A 28 -1.59 -0.23 17.64
N GLN A 29 -2.76 -0.80 17.40
CA GLN A 29 -4.00 -0.37 18.07
C GLN A 29 -3.95 -0.59 19.58
N MET A 30 -3.34 -1.69 20.05
CA MET A 30 -3.08 -1.90 21.49
C MET A 30 -2.15 -0.82 22.06
N ALA A 31 -1.17 -0.35 21.30
CA ALA A 31 -0.29 0.75 21.74
C ALA A 31 -1.06 2.08 21.82
N ILE A 32 -1.92 2.39 20.85
CA ILE A 32 -2.82 3.56 20.92
C ILE A 32 -3.71 3.47 22.17
N ALA A 33 -4.29 2.29 22.44
CA ALA A 33 -5.10 2.04 23.62
C ALA A 33 -4.31 2.08 24.95
N ALA A 34 -2.98 2.03 24.87
CA ALA A 34 -2.05 2.18 25.99
C ALA A 34 -1.49 3.61 26.09
N ASP A 35 -2.22 4.59 25.55
CA ASP A 35 -1.89 6.03 25.57
C ASP A 35 -0.64 6.43 24.77
N PHE A 36 -0.19 5.59 23.84
CA PHE A 36 0.81 6.01 22.86
C PHE A 36 0.13 6.74 21.71
N ASP A 37 0.05 8.07 21.77
CA ASP A 37 -0.69 8.90 20.79
C ASP A 37 -0.30 8.66 19.32
N LYS A 38 0.99 8.44 19.04
CA LYS A 38 1.52 8.24 17.67
C LYS A 38 2.58 7.16 17.71
N VAL A 39 2.40 6.11 16.92
CA VAL A 39 3.33 4.98 16.84
C VAL A 39 3.62 4.63 15.39
N PHE A 40 4.84 4.16 15.14
CA PHE A 40 5.21 3.57 13.87
C PHE A 40 6.06 2.33 14.09
N THR A 41 6.05 1.41 13.13
CA THR A 41 6.90 0.22 13.15
C THR A 41 7.56 0.00 11.80
N ILE A 42 8.85 -0.34 11.84
CA ILE A 42 9.62 -0.83 10.69
C ILE A 42 9.98 -2.27 11.02
N GLY A 43 9.44 -3.23 10.29
CA GLY A 43 9.60 -4.64 10.67
C GLY A 43 9.18 -5.63 9.60
N ALA A 44 9.46 -6.91 9.84
CA ALA A 44 9.10 -7.99 8.94
C ALA A 44 7.58 -8.24 8.96
N VAL A 45 6.99 -8.31 7.77
CA VAL A 45 5.60 -8.68 7.53
C VAL A 45 5.56 -9.94 6.69
N PHE A 46 4.75 -10.91 7.11
CA PHE A 46 4.65 -12.21 6.48
C PHE A 46 3.31 -12.38 5.76
N ARG A 47 3.34 -12.82 4.50
CA ARG A 47 2.16 -13.22 3.73
C ARG A 47 2.31 -14.68 3.33
N ALA A 48 1.30 -15.48 3.59
CA ALA A 48 1.28 -16.89 3.14
C ALA A 48 0.13 -17.16 2.17
N GLU A 49 -0.27 -16.14 1.43
CA GLU A 49 -1.06 -16.37 0.23
C GLU A 49 -0.15 -17.03 -0.80
N ASP A 50 -0.63 -18.07 -1.49
CA ASP A 50 0.10 -18.72 -2.58
C ASP A 50 0.02 -17.85 -3.85
N SER A 51 0.66 -16.69 -3.79
CA SER A 51 0.67 -15.70 -4.86
C SER A 51 2.08 -15.49 -5.36
N ASN A 52 2.39 -16.08 -6.52
CA ASN A 52 3.69 -15.92 -7.16
C ASN A 52 3.60 -14.95 -8.35
N THR A 53 3.54 -13.65 -8.06
CA THR A 53 3.52 -12.60 -9.09
C THR A 53 4.78 -11.73 -9.03
N HIS A 54 4.97 -10.83 -10.00
CA HIS A 54 6.03 -9.81 -9.98
C HIS A 54 5.83 -8.74 -8.89
N ARG A 55 4.77 -8.85 -8.09
CA ARG A 55 4.34 -7.86 -7.10
C ARG A 55 4.29 -8.42 -5.68
N HIS A 56 4.22 -9.74 -5.52
CA HIS A 56 4.06 -10.36 -4.20
C HIS A 56 5.38 -10.98 -3.73
N LEU A 57 5.63 -10.82 -2.43
CA LEU A 57 6.64 -11.51 -1.64
C LEU A 57 5.93 -12.17 -0.46
N THR A 58 6.50 -13.25 0.07
CA THR A 58 6.00 -13.91 1.28
C THR A 58 6.56 -13.28 2.56
N GLU A 59 7.65 -12.53 2.45
CA GLU A 59 8.25 -11.74 3.52
C GLU A 59 8.74 -10.40 2.95
N PHE A 60 8.40 -9.31 3.62
CA PHE A 60 8.85 -7.96 3.25
C PHE A 60 8.97 -7.04 4.47
N VAL A 61 9.69 -5.93 4.31
CA VAL A 61 9.77 -4.89 5.35
C VAL A 61 8.56 -3.97 5.23
N GLY A 62 7.69 -4.01 6.24
CA GLY A 62 6.56 -3.10 6.38
C GLY A 62 6.97 -1.79 7.06
N LEU A 63 6.32 -0.71 6.64
CA LEU A 63 6.34 0.59 7.27
C LEU A 63 4.90 0.90 7.68
N ASP A 64 4.60 0.75 8.97
CA ASP A 64 3.25 0.91 9.48
C ASP A 64 3.20 2.10 10.43
N ILE A 65 2.14 2.89 10.33
CA ILE A 65 1.86 4.04 11.20
C ILE A 65 0.49 3.83 11.85
N GLU A 66 0.33 4.28 13.08
CA GLU A 66 -0.97 4.44 13.74
C GLU A 66 -0.93 5.74 14.57
N MET A 67 -2.03 6.48 14.57
CA MET A 67 -2.11 7.77 15.23
C MET A 67 -3.51 8.02 15.78
N ALA A 68 -3.59 8.39 17.05
CA ALA A 68 -4.78 8.97 17.63
C ALA A 68 -5.03 10.37 17.02
N PHE A 69 -6.27 10.62 16.59
CA PHE A 69 -6.72 11.91 16.07
C PHE A 69 -7.76 12.53 17.00
N LYS A 70 -8.12 13.80 16.79
CA LYS A 70 -9.03 14.52 17.68
C LYS A 70 -10.47 14.55 17.18
N PHE A 71 -10.68 14.94 15.92
CA PHE A 71 -12.03 15.20 15.39
C PHE A 71 -12.33 14.42 14.11
N HIS A 72 -11.35 14.29 13.21
CA HIS A 72 -11.58 13.65 11.93
C HIS A 72 -10.36 12.82 11.50
N TYR A 73 -10.59 11.63 10.93
CA TYR A 73 -9.51 10.74 10.49
C TYR A 73 -8.64 11.35 9.37
N HIS A 74 -9.12 12.42 8.71
CA HIS A 74 -8.30 13.17 7.76
C HIS A 74 -7.05 13.76 8.41
N GLU A 75 -7.03 14.02 9.72
CA GLU A 75 -5.79 14.37 10.44
C GLU A 75 -4.71 13.30 10.26
N VAL A 76 -5.09 12.01 10.26
CA VAL A 76 -4.18 10.88 10.03
C VAL A 76 -3.84 10.76 8.54
N LEU A 77 -4.84 10.84 7.66
CA LEU A 77 -4.68 10.75 6.21
C LEU A 77 -3.69 11.81 5.70
N GLU A 78 -3.87 13.07 6.10
CA GLU A 78 -3.02 14.19 5.73
C GLU A 78 -1.61 14.04 6.31
N THR A 79 -1.48 13.54 7.55
CA THR A 79 -0.18 13.27 8.16
C THR A 79 0.60 12.23 7.36
N ILE A 80 -0.03 11.11 6.99
CA ILE A 80 0.63 10.05 6.20
C ILE A 80 0.96 10.58 4.79
N GLY A 81 0.06 11.33 4.16
CA GLY A 81 0.30 11.97 2.87
C GLY A 81 1.52 12.91 2.91
N ALA A 82 1.63 13.75 3.95
CA ALA A 82 2.77 14.63 4.14
C ALA A 82 4.08 13.85 4.36
N VAL A 83 4.06 12.78 5.16
CA VAL A 83 5.24 11.91 5.36
C VAL A 83 5.74 11.33 4.04
N LEU A 84 4.85 10.84 3.18
CA LEU A 84 5.23 10.30 1.88
C LEU A 84 5.78 11.39 0.95
N SER A 85 5.15 12.58 0.91
CA SER A 85 5.68 13.73 0.16
C SER A 85 7.07 14.15 0.63
N GLU A 86 7.32 14.18 1.95
CA GLU A 86 8.67 14.44 2.50
C GLU A 86 9.69 13.38 2.10
N ILE A 87 9.30 12.10 2.06
CA ILE A 87 10.16 11.02 1.56
C ILE A 87 10.51 11.28 0.08
N PHE A 88 9.54 11.62 -0.77
CA PHE A 88 9.80 11.85 -2.19
C PHE A 88 10.71 13.06 -2.42
N LYS A 89 10.48 14.17 -1.71
CA LYS A 89 11.38 15.34 -1.71
C LYS A 89 12.79 14.97 -1.27
N GLY A 90 12.91 14.24 -0.17
CA GLY A 90 14.20 13.81 0.38
C GLY A 90 14.97 12.91 -0.60
N LEU A 91 14.28 12.00 -1.29
CA LEU A 91 14.88 11.14 -2.31
C LEU A 91 15.38 11.96 -3.51
N GLN A 92 14.55 12.86 -4.04
CA GLN A 92 14.91 13.70 -5.19
C GLN A 92 16.05 14.67 -4.88
N ALA A 93 16.11 15.21 -3.66
CA ALA A 93 17.14 16.16 -3.24
C ALA A 93 18.48 15.48 -2.94
N ASN A 94 18.47 14.34 -2.25
CA ASN A 94 19.68 13.76 -1.65
C ASN A 94 20.25 12.55 -2.42
N PHE A 95 19.45 11.88 -3.26
CA PHE A 95 19.82 10.62 -3.91
C PHE A 95 19.73 10.68 -5.44
N LYS A 96 19.88 11.88 -6.03
CA LYS A 96 19.80 12.09 -7.47
C LYS A 96 20.78 11.20 -8.24
N HIS A 97 22.01 11.06 -7.75
CA HIS A 97 23.03 10.23 -8.40
C HIS A 97 22.63 8.75 -8.45
N GLU A 98 22.11 8.21 -7.34
CA GLU A 98 21.65 6.83 -7.23
C GLU A 98 20.43 6.58 -8.12
N ILE A 99 19.47 7.52 -8.11
CA ILE A 99 18.27 7.45 -8.95
C ILE A 99 18.65 7.44 -10.44
N GLU A 100 19.53 8.33 -10.87
CA GLU A 100 20.04 8.36 -12.25
C GLU A 100 20.81 7.08 -12.61
N THR A 101 21.57 6.52 -11.66
CA THR A 101 22.32 5.28 -11.86
C THR A 101 21.39 4.09 -12.07
N VAL A 102 20.33 3.97 -11.26
CA VAL A 102 19.28 2.96 -11.45
C VAL A 102 18.55 3.20 -12.78
N GLY A 103 18.24 4.46 -13.10
CA GLY A 103 17.53 4.87 -14.31
C GLY A 103 18.26 4.51 -15.62
N LYS A 104 19.60 4.40 -15.60
CA LYS A 104 20.38 3.90 -16.76
C LYS A 104 20.06 2.44 -17.09
N GLN A 105 19.79 1.62 -16.08
CA GLN A 105 19.46 0.20 -16.25
C GLN A 105 17.96 -0.04 -16.37
N TYR A 106 17.16 0.74 -15.64
CA TYR A 106 15.70 0.68 -15.61
C TYR A 106 15.12 2.06 -15.95
N PRO A 107 15.02 2.41 -17.24
CA PRO A 107 14.48 3.70 -17.64
C PRO A 107 13.04 3.87 -17.16
N ALA A 108 12.80 4.96 -16.43
CA ALA A 108 11.49 5.37 -15.97
C ALA A 108 11.38 6.90 -16.04
N GLU A 109 10.18 7.41 -16.28
CA GLU A 109 9.92 8.85 -16.15
C GLU A 109 10.17 9.30 -14.71
N PRO A 110 10.65 10.54 -14.48
CA PRO A 110 10.73 11.10 -13.14
C PRO A 110 9.41 10.94 -12.38
N PHE A 111 9.50 10.66 -11.08
CA PHE A 111 8.32 10.53 -10.22
C PHE A 111 7.74 11.92 -9.93
N GLU A 112 6.50 12.16 -10.30
CA GLU A 112 5.79 13.43 -10.06
C GLU A 112 4.83 13.32 -8.88
N PHE A 113 4.71 14.37 -8.09
CA PHE A 113 3.72 14.45 -7.02
C PHE A 113 3.33 15.90 -6.74
N VAL A 114 2.14 16.10 -6.18
CA VAL A 114 1.60 17.42 -5.80
C VAL A 114 1.53 17.55 -4.27
N GLU A 115 1.61 18.79 -3.78
CA GLU A 115 1.47 19.12 -2.36
C GLU A 115 0.36 20.19 -2.16
N PRO A 116 -0.64 19.93 -1.30
CA PRO A 116 -0.88 18.68 -0.57
C PRO A 116 -1.19 17.50 -1.52
N ALA A 117 -1.01 16.28 -1.02
CA ALA A 117 -1.29 15.06 -1.80
C ALA A 117 -2.74 15.08 -2.32
N LEU A 118 -2.93 14.70 -3.59
CA LEU A 118 -4.26 14.63 -4.18
C LEU A 118 -5.10 13.59 -3.43
N VAL A 119 -6.26 14.01 -2.91
CA VAL A 119 -7.26 13.11 -2.32
C VAL A 119 -8.46 13.02 -3.25
N LEU A 120 -8.70 11.83 -3.80
CA LEU A 120 -9.85 11.51 -4.64
C LEU A 120 -10.80 10.62 -3.84
N LYS A 121 -12.12 10.84 -3.91
CA LYS A 121 -13.07 9.90 -3.29
C LYS A 121 -13.34 8.73 -4.24
N TYR A 122 -13.60 7.55 -3.70
CA TYR A 122 -13.92 6.35 -4.48
C TYR A 122 -15.05 6.56 -5.50
N PRO A 123 -16.17 7.23 -5.17
CA PRO A 123 -17.22 7.52 -6.16
C PRO A 123 -16.74 8.40 -7.33
N ASP A 124 -15.85 9.36 -7.06
CA ASP A 124 -15.29 10.22 -8.09
C ASP A 124 -14.31 9.45 -8.99
N ALA A 125 -13.57 8.48 -8.43
CA ALA A 125 -12.72 7.57 -9.19
C ALA A 125 -13.54 6.61 -10.07
N VAL A 126 -14.61 6.02 -9.53
CA VAL A 126 -15.56 5.18 -10.29
C VAL A 126 -16.16 5.97 -11.45
N LYS A 127 -16.56 7.23 -11.21
CA LYS A 127 -17.07 8.11 -12.26
C LYS A 127 -16.01 8.35 -13.35
N LEU A 128 -14.78 8.69 -12.96
CA LEU A 128 -13.67 8.90 -13.90
C LEU A 128 -13.38 7.64 -14.74
N LEU A 129 -13.45 6.45 -14.12
CA LEU A 129 -13.28 5.16 -14.80
C LEU A 129 -14.40 4.91 -15.83
N ARG A 130 -15.66 5.15 -15.45
CA ARG A 130 -16.82 4.98 -16.34
C ARG A 130 -16.80 5.96 -17.51
N GLU A 131 -16.40 7.21 -17.27
CA GLU A 131 -16.18 8.21 -18.34
C GLU A 131 -15.13 7.76 -19.37
N ASN A 132 -14.25 6.83 -18.97
CA ASN A 132 -13.22 6.24 -19.82
C ASN A 132 -13.51 4.77 -20.19
N ASN A 133 -14.79 4.40 -20.27
CA ASN A 133 -15.29 3.10 -20.75
C ASN A 133 -14.87 1.88 -19.90
N VAL A 134 -14.66 2.06 -18.60
CA VAL A 134 -14.49 0.95 -17.66
C VAL A 134 -15.84 0.60 -17.03
N GLU A 135 -16.27 -0.64 -17.20
CA GLU A 135 -17.41 -1.20 -16.49
C GLU A 135 -17.00 -1.56 -15.07
N ILE A 136 -17.57 -0.87 -14.08
CA ILE A 136 -17.34 -1.12 -12.66
C ILE A 136 -18.56 -0.67 -11.85
N GLY A 137 -18.97 -1.46 -10.86
CA GLY A 137 -20.04 -1.15 -9.91
C GLY A 137 -19.62 -0.14 -8.84
N ASP A 138 -20.59 0.45 -8.14
CA ASP A 138 -20.32 1.46 -7.10
C ASP A 138 -19.67 0.88 -5.83
N GLU A 139 -19.77 -0.44 -5.64
CA GLU A 139 -19.31 -1.16 -4.45
C GLU A 139 -18.26 -2.24 -4.78
N ASP A 140 -17.82 -2.31 -6.05
CA ASP A 140 -16.85 -3.31 -6.50
C ASP A 140 -15.45 -2.99 -5.98
N ASP A 141 -14.61 -4.02 -5.78
CA ASP A 141 -13.20 -3.79 -5.50
C ASP A 141 -12.43 -3.44 -6.79
N LEU A 142 -11.41 -2.59 -6.70
CA LEU A 142 -10.62 -2.21 -7.87
C LEU A 142 -9.64 -3.34 -8.23
N SER A 143 -9.90 -4.02 -9.35
CA SER A 143 -8.90 -4.96 -9.87
C SER A 143 -7.61 -4.23 -10.27
N THR A 144 -6.46 -4.91 -10.20
CA THR A 144 -5.17 -4.32 -10.59
C THR A 144 -5.14 -3.59 -11.93
N PRO A 145 -5.69 -4.16 -13.04
CA PRO A 145 -5.70 -3.45 -14.31
C PRO A 145 -6.45 -2.12 -14.22
N VAL A 146 -7.53 -2.08 -13.43
CA VAL A 146 -8.33 -0.88 -13.17
C VAL A 146 -7.56 0.12 -12.31
N GLU A 147 -6.88 -0.31 -11.23
CA GLU A 147 -6.02 0.57 -10.41
C GLU A 147 -4.92 1.24 -11.25
N LYS A 148 -4.24 0.46 -12.10
CA LYS A 148 -3.21 0.99 -13.01
C LYS A 148 -3.79 1.96 -14.02
N PHE A 149 -4.98 1.68 -14.54
CA PHE A 149 -5.64 2.57 -15.49
C PHE A 149 -6.09 3.87 -14.82
N LEU A 150 -6.70 3.80 -13.63
CA LEU A 150 -7.02 4.96 -12.83
C LEU A 150 -5.78 5.81 -12.54
N GLY A 151 -4.65 5.18 -12.19
CA GLY A 151 -3.38 5.87 -11.99
C GLY A 151 -2.90 6.64 -13.23
N ARG A 152 -3.10 6.09 -14.44
CA ARG A 152 -2.81 6.82 -15.69
C ARG A 152 -3.73 8.01 -15.90
N LEU A 153 -5.04 7.84 -15.69
CA LEU A 153 -6.01 8.92 -15.80
C LEU A 153 -5.73 10.04 -14.78
N VAL A 154 -5.34 9.68 -13.56
CA VAL A 154 -4.94 10.62 -12.52
C VAL A 154 -3.67 11.37 -12.92
N LYS A 155 -2.66 10.67 -13.46
CA LYS A 155 -1.44 11.30 -13.97
C LYS A 155 -1.74 12.28 -15.09
N GLU A 156 -2.54 11.88 -16.08
CA GLU A 156 -2.91 12.71 -17.22
C GLU A 156 -3.70 13.96 -16.81
N LYS A 157 -4.61 13.83 -15.82
CA LYS A 157 -5.50 14.91 -15.40
C LYS A 157 -4.90 15.85 -14.35
N TYR A 158 -4.11 15.31 -13.42
CA TYR A 158 -3.64 16.03 -12.23
C TYR A 158 -2.12 16.13 -12.13
N HIS A 159 -1.38 15.56 -13.08
CA HIS A 159 0.09 15.63 -13.13
C HIS A 159 0.75 15.12 -11.84
N THR A 160 0.28 13.97 -11.35
CA THR A 160 0.82 13.32 -10.16
C THR A 160 0.86 11.80 -10.33
N ASP A 161 1.98 11.19 -9.95
CA ASP A 161 2.10 9.74 -9.78
C ASP A 161 1.66 9.31 -8.36
N PHE A 162 1.43 10.24 -7.43
CA PHE A 162 0.99 9.96 -6.06
C PHE A 162 -0.41 10.55 -5.77
N TYR A 163 -1.32 9.72 -5.29
CA TYR A 163 -2.65 10.16 -4.84
C TYR A 163 -3.22 9.21 -3.77
N ILE A 164 -4.19 9.72 -3.03
CA ILE A 164 -4.92 9.00 -1.99
C ILE A 164 -6.34 8.78 -2.51
N LEU A 165 -6.81 7.54 -2.47
CA LEU A 165 -8.19 7.19 -2.80
C LEU A 165 -8.95 6.96 -1.49
N ASP A 166 -9.83 7.89 -1.12
CA ASP A 166 -10.59 7.92 0.13
C ASP A 166 -12.02 7.39 -0.07
N LYS A 167 -12.71 7.06 1.02
CA LYS A 167 -14.12 6.65 1.04
C LYS A 167 -14.41 5.37 0.28
N TYR A 168 -13.62 4.32 0.49
CA TYR A 168 -13.90 3.00 -0.10
C TYR A 168 -15.24 2.42 0.36
N PRO A 169 -15.91 1.58 -0.47
CA PRO A 169 -17.10 0.83 -0.07
C PRO A 169 -16.81 -0.04 1.15
N LEU A 170 -17.68 0.00 2.15
CA LEU A 170 -17.48 -0.76 3.40
C LEU A 170 -17.46 -2.27 3.17
N ALA A 171 -18.22 -2.76 2.17
CA ALA A 171 -18.35 -4.17 1.85
C ALA A 171 -17.03 -4.86 1.44
N VAL A 172 -16.06 -4.10 0.92
CA VAL A 172 -14.75 -4.63 0.48
C VAL A 172 -13.65 -4.43 1.51
N ARG A 173 -13.96 -3.86 2.68
CA ARG A 173 -12.96 -3.51 3.71
C ARG A 173 -13.02 -4.48 4.90
N PRO A 174 -11.92 -4.61 5.66
CA PRO A 174 -11.90 -5.46 6.85
C PRO A 174 -12.91 -5.03 7.92
N PHE A 175 -13.31 -5.97 8.78
CA PHE A 175 -14.37 -5.77 9.79
C PHE A 175 -14.11 -4.61 10.78
N TYR A 176 -12.85 -4.24 11.01
CA TYR A 176 -12.49 -3.15 11.94
C TYR A 176 -12.59 -1.76 11.31
N THR A 177 -13.02 -1.68 10.05
CA THR A 177 -13.13 -0.41 9.33
C THR A 177 -14.34 0.38 9.83
N MET A 178 -14.11 1.63 10.21
CA MET A 178 -15.19 2.52 10.64
C MET A 178 -16.10 2.88 9.45
N PRO A 179 -17.43 2.67 9.54
CA PRO A 179 -18.37 3.14 8.52
C PRO A 179 -18.34 4.66 8.35
N ASP A 180 -18.66 5.15 7.15
CA ASP A 180 -18.88 6.58 6.94
C ASP A 180 -20.16 7.02 7.69
N ALA A 181 -20.10 8.21 8.29
CA ALA A 181 -21.20 8.73 9.11
C ALA A 181 -22.43 9.21 8.30
N ASN A 182 -22.23 9.57 7.03
CA ASN A 182 -23.25 10.10 6.14
C ASN A 182 -23.84 9.03 5.21
N ASP A 183 -23.02 8.08 4.76
CA ASP A 183 -23.47 6.99 3.90
C ASP A 183 -22.87 5.64 4.36
N PRO A 184 -23.68 4.75 4.97
CA PRO A 184 -23.19 3.49 5.53
C PRO A 184 -22.69 2.49 4.47
N LYS A 185 -22.89 2.76 3.17
CA LYS A 185 -22.27 1.98 2.10
C LYS A 185 -20.77 2.22 2.00
N TYR A 186 -20.31 3.40 2.40
CA TYR A 186 -18.91 3.79 2.38
C TYR A 186 -18.29 3.71 3.78
N SER A 187 -16.98 3.88 3.82
CA SER A 187 -16.19 3.75 5.04
C SER A 187 -15.16 4.86 5.16
N ASN A 188 -14.69 5.11 6.38
CA ASN A 188 -13.56 5.99 6.66
C ASN A 188 -12.24 5.24 6.42
N SER A 189 -12.05 4.79 5.19
CA SER A 189 -10.86 4.07 4.78
C SER A 189 -10.35 4.59 3.45
N TYR A 190 -9.04 4.44 3.27
CA TYR A 190 -8.32 5.01 2.15
C TYR A 190 -7.14 4.12 1.77
N ASP A 191 -6.78 4.15 0.50
CA ASP A 191 -5.58 3.52 -0.05
C ASP A 191 -4.69 4.61 -0.68
N MET A 192 -3.38 4.39 -0.69
CA MET A 192 -2.41 5.37 -1.19
C MET A 192 -1.65 4.78 -2.37
N PHE A 193 -1.81 5.41 -3.54
CA PHE A 193 -1.30 4.89 -4.80
C PHE A 193 -0.08 5.66 -5.25
N MET A 194 0.97 4.92 -5.64
CA MET A 194 2.14 5.42 -6.36
C MET A 194 2.17 4.75 -7.74
N ARG A 195 2.09 5.50 -8.85
CA ARG A 195 1.94 4.94 -10.20
C ARG A 195 0.82 3.88 -10.28
N GLY A 196 -0.26 4.07 -9.51
CA GLY A 196 -1.40 3.17 -9.43
C GLY A 196 -1.18 1.87 -8.64
N LEU A 197 -0.16 1.78 -7.75
CA LEU A 197 0.06 0.62 -6.86
C LEU A 197 0.61 1.03 -5.47
N GLU A 198 0.59 0.10 -4.49
CA GLU A 198 1.01 0.35 -3.09
C GLU A 198 2.39 -0.21 -2.72
N ARG A 199 3.49 0.30 -3.31
CA ARG A 199 4.88 -0.16 -3.06
C ARG A 199 5.92 0.95 -3.25
N VAL A 200 6.40 1.56 -2.16
CA VAL A 200 7.23 2.78 -2.22
C VAL A 200 8.46 2.64 -3.12
N THR A 201 9.44 1.80 -2.76
CA THR A 201 10.73 1.73 -3.48
C THR A 201 10.59 1.25 -4.93
N MET A 202 9.81 0.18 -5.14
CA MET A 202 9.57 -0.39 -6.48
C MET A 202 8.97 0.66 -7.42
N LEU A 203 7.98 1.42 -6.96
CA LEU A 203 7.20 2.32 -7.81
C LEU A 203 7.88 3.67 -7.98
N PHE A 204 8.58 4.15 -6.95
CA PHE A 204 9.39 5.37 -7.06
C PHE A 204 10.46 5.22 -8.16
N LEU A 205 11.18 4.09 -8.16
CA LEU A 205 12.22 3.78 -9.15
C LEU A 205 11.69 3.17 -10.47
N GLY A 206 10.38 2.97 -10.61
CA GLY A 206 9.79 2.39 -11.82
C GLY A 206 10.21 0.94 -12.11
N LEU A 207 10.53 0.16 -11.08
CA LEU A 207 10.97 -1.22 -11.22
C LEU A 207 9.80 -2.14 -11.60
N GLY A 208 10.01 -2.99 -12.61
CA GLY A 208 8.97 -3.92 -13.08
C GLY A 208 8.71 -5.14 -12.17
N ASN A 209 9.55 -5.37 -11.16
CA ASN A 209 9.43 -6.52 -10.25
C ASN A 209 9.86 -6.14 -8.82
N VAL A 210 9.02 -6.45 -7.83
CA VAL A 210 9.28 -6.16 -6.40
C VAL A 210 10.56 -6.83 -5.89
N ARG A 211 10.96 -7.96 -6.49
CA ARG A 211 12.18 -8.68 -6.13
C ARG A 211 13.45 -7.87 -6.38
N LEU A 212 13.40 -6.87 -7.27
CA LEU A 212 14.52 -5.96 -7.52
C LEU A 212 14.68 -4.91 -6.40
N ALA A 213 13.63 -4.71 -5.60
CA ALA A 213 13.62 -3.80 -4.45
C ALA A 213 13.84 -4.53 -3.11
N SER A 214 14.13 -5.83 -3.14
CA SER A 214 14.44 -6.62 -1.94
C SER A 214 15.80 -7.29 -2.11
N LEU A 215 16.66 -7.14 -1.11
CA LEU A 215 18.03 -7.68 -1.16
C LEU A 215 18.02 -9.22 -1.22
N PHE A 216 17.16 -9.84 -0.41
CA PHE A 216 16.97 -11.29 -0.34
C PHE A 216 15.47 -11.62 -0.42
N PRO A 217 14.88 -11.59 -1.63
CA PRO A 217 13.45 -11.77 -1.78
C PRO A 217 13.03 -13.18 -1.35
N ARG A 218 11.88 -13.24 -0.68
CA ARG A 218 11.18 -14.48 -0.33
C ARG A 218 9.87 -14.56 -1.08
N ASP A 219 9.64 -15.69 -1.73
CA ASP A 219 8.38 -16.00 -2.41
C ASP A 219 8.08 -17.51 -2.27
N PRO A 220 6.91 -18.02 -2.70
CA PRO A 220 6.57 -19.43 -2.52
C PRO A 220 7.58 -20.42 -3.14
N LYS A 221 8.46 -19.96 -4.04
CA LYS A 221 9.44 -20.77 -4.76
C LYS A 221 10.90 -20.41 -4.40
N ARG A 222 11.14 -19.40 -3.56
CA ARG A 222 12.49 -18.92 -3.19
C ARG A 222 12.60 -18.72 -1.68
N ILE A 223 13.35 -19.63 -1.03
CA ILE A 223 13.63 -19.61 0.42
C ILE A 223 15.13 -19.42 0.74
N THR A 224 15.99 -19.39 -0.26
CA THR A 224 17.45 -19.17 -0.15
C THR A 224 17.95 -18.31 -1.32
N PRO A 225 19.10 -17.62 -1.19
CA PRO A 225 19.74 -17.15 0.04
C PRO A 225 18.93 -16.05 0.72
#